data_AF-A0A418V9H4-F1
#
_entry.id   AF-A0A418V9H4-F1
#
_cell.length_a   1.000
_cell.length_b   1.000
_cell.length_c   1.000
_cell.angle_alpha   90.00
_cell.angle_beta   90.00
_cell.angle_gamma   90.00
#
_symmetry.space_group_name_H-M   'P 1'
#
loop_
_entity.id
_entity.type
_entity.pdbx_description
1 polymer ?
#
loop_
_entity_poly.entity_id
_entity_poly.type
_entity_poly.pdbx_seq_one_letter_code
_entity_poly.pdbx_strand_id
1 'polypeptide(L)'
;MTATHWTLAQTLQRRGITTHALIKASGLSKGTVYDIVNGKSQGITLETVDKLLDGLEQLTGQRMALDAVLDRTEPEDPYAHLFVDAKPYDHEEARKHLVPWTAEELAEDEQYWAALAQEKKERREKPDKTMQELSEIFGKNSGDMDESA
;
A
#
# COMPACT_ATOMS: atom_id res chain seq x y z
N MET A 1 -6.75 -12.77 -0.56
CA MET A 1 -6.25 -12.05 -1.75
C MET A 1 -6.30 -10.57 -1.42
N THR A 2 -5.16 -9.88 -1.42
CA THR A 2 -5.12 -8.42 -1.21
C THR A 2 -5.68 -7.76 -2.47
N ALA A 3 -6.80 -7.07 -2.33
CA ALA A 3 -7.38 -6.32 -3.45
C ALA A 3 -6.80 -4.90 -3.40
N THR A 4 -6.19 -4.48 -4.51
CA THR A 4 -5.76 -3.07 -4.66
C THR A 4 -6.82 -2.36 -5.49
N HIS A 5 -7.48 -1.39 -4.89
CA HIS A 5 -8.53 -0.60 -5.55
C HIS A 5 -8.09 0.85 -5.72
N TRP A 6 -8.59 1.49 -6.77
CA TRP A 6 -8.36 2.90 -7.02
C TRP A 6 -9.26 3.75 -6.12
N THR A 7 -8.69 4.70 -5.38
CA THR A 7 -9.46 5.66 -4.56
C THR A 7 -9.58 7.03 -5.22
N LEU A 8 -9.34 7.08 -6.53
CA LEU A 8 -9.32 8.32 -7.30
C LEU A 8 -10.61 9.14 -7.16
N ALA A 9 -11.77 8.49 -7.09
CA ALA A 9 -13.05 9.17 -6.86
C ALA A 9 -13.06 10.01 -5.58
N GLN A 10 -12.57 9.45 -4.47
CA GLN A 10 -12.51 10.16 -3.19
C GLN A 10 -11.49 11.30 -3.23
N THR A 11 -10.33 11.06 -3.85
CA THR A 11 -9.28 12.07 -4.02
C THR A 11 -9.77 13.26 -4.84
N LEU A 12 -10.47 12.99 -5.95
CA LEU A 12 -11.07 14.02 -6.79
C LEU A 12 -12.14 14.82 -6.04
N GLN A 13 -13.03 14.14 -5.30
CA GLN A 13 -14.07 14.79 -4.50
C GLN A 13 -13.49 15.68 -3.40
N ARG A 14 -12.48 15.18 -2.64
CA ARG A 14 -11.81 15.95 -1.57
C ARG A 14 -11.14 17.22 -2.10
N ARG A 15 -10.62 17.19 -3.32
CA ARG A 15 -9.93 18.32 -3.95
C ARG A 15 -10.83 19.18 -4.84
N GLY A 16 -12.13 18.85 -4.94
CA GLY A 16 -13.06 19.59 -5.79
C GLY A 16 -12.77 19.46 -7.30
N ILE A 17 -12.06 18.42 -7.72
CA ILE A 17 -11.66 18.20 -9.10
C ILE A 17 -12.72 17.33 -9.78
N THR A 18 -13.18 17.76 -10.96
CA THR A 18 -14.13 16.97 -11.74
C THR A 18 -13.41 15.91 -12.57
N THR A 19 -14.03 14.75 -12.77
CA THR A 19 -13.51 13.70 -13.66
C THR A 19 -13.26 14.22 -15.08
N HIS A 20 -14.07 15.16 -15.55
CA HIS A 20 -13.90 15.80 -16.85
C HIS A 20 -12.63 16.67 -16.92
N ALA A 21 -12.28 17.37 -15.85
CA ALA A 21 -11.03 18.11 -15.77
C ALA A 21 -9.82 17.16 -15.83
N LEU A 22 -9.89 16.03 -15.14
CA LEU A 22 -8.85 15.00 -15.18
C LEU A 22 -8.70 14.37 -16.57
N ILE A 23 -9.80 14.09 -17.28
CA ILE A 23 -9.74 13.61 -18.67
C ILE A 23 -8.99 14.59 -19.55
N LYS A 24 -9.29 15.89 -19.42
CA LYS A 24 -8.65 16.93 -20.24
C LYS A 24 -7.16 17.10 -19.92
N ALA A 25 -6.78 17.00 -18.65
CA ALA A 25 -5.40 17.17 -18.20
C ALA A 25 -4.53 15.94 -18.49
N SER A 26 -5.06 14.73 -18.30
CA SER A 26 -4.32 13.48 -18.53
C SER A 26 -4.22 13.07 -20.00
N GLY A 27 -5.07 13.59 -20.87
CA GLY A 27 -5.13 13.19 -22.29
C GLY A 27 -5.62 11.74 -22.49
N LEU A 28 -6.11 11.10 -21.43
CA LEU A 28 -6.62 9.74 -21.48
C LEU A 28 -8.06 9.70 -22.04
N SER A 29 -8.45 8.53 -22.56
CA SER A 29 -9.81 8.35 -23.05
C SER A 29 -10.83 8.47 -21.91
N LYS A 30 -12.02 9.01 -22.22
CA LYS A 30 -13.11 9.11 -21.24
C LYS A 30 -13.41 7.76 -20.58
N GLY A 31 -13.52 6.69 -21.36
CA GLY A 31 -13.81 5.35 -20.84
C GLY A 31 -12.77 4.91 -19.81
N THR A 32 -11.49 5.04 -20.16
CA THR A 32 -10.37 4.70 -19.28
C THR A 32 -10.43 5.46 -17.96
N VAL A 33 -10.59 6.78 -17.97
CA VAL A 33 -10.62 7.56 -16.72
C VAL A 33 -11.83 7.19 -15.87
N TYR A 34 -13.00 6.96 -16.47
CA TYR A 34 -14.18 6.54 -15.72
C TYR A 34 -14.03 5.13 -15.12
N ASP A 35 -13.40 4.20 -15.82
CA ASP A 35 -13.16 2.85 -15.30
C ASP A 35 -12.14 2.86 -14.15
N ILE A 36 -11.11 3.70 -14.24
CA ILE A 36 -10.14 3.91 -13.16
C ILE A 36 -10.81 4.58 -11.95
N VAL A 37 -11.53 5.69 -12.16
CA VAL A 37 -12.20 6.43 -11.07
C VAL A 37 -13.21 5.57 -10.33
N ASN A 38 -13.94 4.70 -11.04
CA ASN A 38 -14.93 3.80 -10.45
C ASN A 38 -14.34 2.46 -9.97
N GLY A 39 -13.02 2.28 -10.02
CA GLY A 39 -12.36 1.06 -9.56
C GLY A 39 -12.69 -0.20 -10.38
N LYS A 40 -13.17 -0.03 -11.62
CA LYS A 40 -13.52 -1.15 -12.52
C LYS A 40 -12.31 -1.70 -13.28
N SER A 41 -11.22 -0.95 -13.36
CA SER A 41 -9.98 -1.39 -14.01
C SER A 41 -9.13 -2.26 -13.08
N GLN A 42 -8.92 -3.53 -13.45
CA GLN A 42 -8.08 -4.48 -12.69
C GLN A 42 -6.62 -4.57 -13.20
N GLY A 43 -6.32 -3.97 -14.34
CA GLY A 43 -4.97 -3.97 -14.92
C GLY A 43 -4.81 -2.77 -15.82
N ILE A 44 -4.02 -1.79 -15.37
CA ILE A 44 -3.75 -0.55 -16.08
C ILE A 44 -2.27 -0.54 -16.42
N THR A 45 -1.92 -0.11 -17.62
CA THR A 45 -0.53 -0.01 -18.04
C THR A 45 0.19 1.10 -17.26
N LEU A 46 1.49 0.93 -17.03
CA LEU A 46 2.30 1.94 -16.34
C LEU A 46 2.20 3.31 -17.02
N GLU A 47 2.21 3.34 -18.36
CA GLU A 47 2.03 4.56 -19.14
C GLU A 47 0.71 5.29 -18.85
N THR A 48 -0.37 4.53 -18.63
CA THR A 48 -1.68 5.10 -18.28
C THR A 48 -1.66 5.66 -16.86
N VAL A 49 -0.95 4.99 -15.95
CA VAL A 49 -0.75 5.49 -14.58
C VAL A 49 0.05 6.79 -14.57
N ASP A 50 1.15 6.87 -15.34
CA ASP A 50 1.96 8.09 -15.44
C ASP A 50 1.13 9.26 -15.98
N LYS A 51 0.42 9.07 -17.09
CA LYS A 51 -0.46 10.12 -17.66
C LYS A 51 -1.54 10.59 -16.68
N LEU A 52 -2.06 9.67 -15.87
CA LEU A 52 -3.06 9.98 -14.84
C LEU A 52 -2.45 10.83 -13.72
N LEU A 53 -1.27 10.46 -13.23
CA LEU A 53 -0.55 11.19 -12.19
C LEU A 53 -0.09 12.57 -12.68
N ASP A 54 0.40 12.67 -13.91
CA ASP A 54 0.74 13.95 -14.54
C ASP A 54 -0.49 14.86 -14.67
N GLY A 55 -1.64 14.30 -15.07
CA GLY A 55 -2.90 15.04 -15.13
C GLY A 55 -3.37 15.52 -13.76
N LEU A 56 -3.14 14.74 -12.71
CA LEU A 56 -3.42 15.15 -11.32
C LEU A 56 -2.44 16.22 -10.84
N GLU A 57 -1.16 16.12 -11.18
CA GLU A 57 -0.14 17.12 -10.87
C GLU A 57 -0.48 18.47 -11.52
N GLN A 58 -0.88 18.48 -12.79
CA GLN A 58 -1.33 19.69 -13.47
C GLN A 58 -2.53 20.37 -12.81
N LEU A 59 -3.47 19.58 -12.27
CA LEU A 59 -4.69 20.10 -11.64
C LEU A 59 -4.49 20.52 -10.18
N THR A 60 -3.57 19.87 -9.47
CA THR A 60 -3.34 20.10 -8.04
C THR A 60 -2.11 20.93 -7.74
N GLY A 61 -1.21 21.11 -8.72
CA GLY A 61 0.10 21.72 -8.55
C GLY A 61 1.07 20.89 -7.68
N GLN A 62 0.72 19.63 -7.39
CA GLN A 62 1.51 18.77 -6.52
C GLN A 62 1.62 17.37 -7.13
N ARG A 63 2.85 16.86 -7.26
CA ARG A 63 3.08 15.48 -7.68
C ARG A 63 2.55 14.52 -6.63
N MET A 64 1.59 13.67 -7.01
CA MET A 64 1.02 12.67 -6.12
C MET A 64 1.79 11.35 -6.26
N ALA A 65 2.08 10.71 -5.13
CA ALA A 65 2.60 9.35 -5.12
C ALA A 65 1.50 8.36 -5.51
N LEU A 66 1.87 7.26 -6.16
CA LEU A 66 0.94 6.19 -6.54
C LEU A 66 0.22 5.60 -5.32
N ASP A 67 0.92 5.45 -4.19
CA ASP A 67 0.34 4.97 -2.93
C ASP A 67 -0.74 5.90 -2.36
N ALA A 68 -0.79 7.17 -2.78
CA ALA A 68 -1.83 8.10 -2.33
C ALA A 68 -3.14 7.98 -3.13
N VAL A 69 -3.12 7.27 -4.27
CA VAL A 69 -4.29 7.05 -5.16
C VAL A 69 -4.71 5.59 -5.26
N LEU A 70 -3.89 4.69 -4.71
CA LEU A 70 -4.22 3.30 -4.48
C LEU A 70 -4.58 3.11 -3.02
N ASP A 71 -5.56 2.27 -2.77
CA ASP A 71 -5.87 1.79 -1.44
C ASP A 71 -5.79 0.27 -1.45
N ARG A 72 -5.16 -0.26 -0.41
CA ARG A 72 -4.99 -1.69 -0.21
C ARG A 72 -6.04 -2.08 0.81
N THR A 73 -7.16 -2.60 0.33
CA THR A 73 -8.02 -3.34 1.22
C THR A 73 -7.30 -4.64 1.52
N GLU A 74 -6.73 -4.73 2.73
CA GLU A 74 -6.44 -6.02 3.31
C GLU A 74 -7.74 -6.83 3.25
N PRO A 75 -7.69 -8.11 2.84
CA PRO A 75 -8.89 -8.93 2.83
C PRO A 75 -9.50 -8.84 4.23
N GLU A 76 -10.80 -8.49 4.31
CA GLU A 76 -11.54 -8.53 5.57
C GLU A 76 -11.19 -9.83 6.27
N ASP A 77 -10.59 -9.74 7.45
CA ASP A 77 -10.29 -10.93 8.24
C ASP A 77 -11.62 -11.66 8.43
N PRO A 78 -11.78 -12.88 7.89
CA PRO A 78 -13.05 -13.61 7.99
C PRO A 78 -13.42 -13.85 9.45
N TYR A 79 -12.48 -13.71 10.38
CA TYR A 79 -12.68 -13.80 11.82
C TYR A 79 -12.86 -12.45 12.52
N ALA A 80 -12.80 -11.31 11.82
CA ALA A 80 -12.98 -9.97 12.41
C ALA A 80 -14.28 -9.86 13.22
N HIS A 81 -15.35 -10.52 12.76
CA HIS A 81 -16.63 -10.58 13.46
C HIS A 81 -16.56 -11.29 14.83
N LEU A 82 -15.58 -12.16 15.05
CA LEU A 82 -15.33 -12.82 16.33
C LEU A 82 -14.64 -11.90 17.34
N PHE A 83 -14.07 -10.78 16.89
CA PHE A 83 -13.28 -9.87 17.70
C PHE A 83 -13.90 -8.48 17.88
N VAL A 84 -15.16 -8.27 17.45
CA VAL A 84 -15.86 -6.98 17.51
C VAL A 84 -15.92 -6.40 18.93
N ASP A 85 -16.10 -7.27 19.92
CA ASP A 85 -16.13 -6.92 21.35
C ASP A 85 -14.90 -7.44 22.11
N ALA A 86 -13.91 -8.00 21.40
CA ALA A 86 -12.72 -8.53 22.03
C ALA A 86 -11.89 -7.37 22.58
N LYS A 87 -11.68 -7.39 23.90
CA LYS A 87 -10.70 -6.50 24.52
C LYS A 87 -9.31 -6.87 23.98
N PRO A 88 -8.44 -5.87 23.73
CA PRO A 88 -7.07 -6.14 23.34
C PRO A 88 -6.44 -7.11 24.34
N TYR A 89 -5.78 -8.14 23.82
CA TYR A 89 -5.13 -9.15 24.64
C TYR A 89 -4.05 -8.49 25.50
N ASP A 90 -4.28 -8.46 26.82
CA ASP A 90 -3.30 -8.01 27.80
C ASP A 90 -2.54 -9.24 28.31
N HIS A 91 -1.28 -9.33 27.88
CA HIS A 91 -0.38 -10.42 28.26
C HIS A 91 -0.12 -10.46 29.77
N GLU A 92 -0.09 -9.32 30.46
CA GLU A 92 0.10 -9.28 31.90
C GLU A 92 -1.14 -9.76 32.66
N GLU A 93 -2.33 -9.43 32.17
CA GLU A 93 -3.59 -9.87 32.75
C GLU A 93 -3.80 -11.37 32.51
N ALA A 94 -3.55 -11.86 31.29
CA ALA A 94 -3.61 -13.29 30.96
C ALA A 94 -2.64 -14.11 31.83
N ARG A 95 -1.45 -13.58 32.09
CA ARG A 95 -0.42 -14.23 32.93
C ARG A 95 -0.86 -14.45 34.38
N LYS A 96 -1.79 -13.64 34.92
CA LYS A 96 -2.36 -13.84 36.27
C LYS A 96 -3.27 -15.07 36.35
N HIS A 97 -3.79 -15.54 35.23
CA HIS A 97 -4.72 -16.66 35.15
C HIS A 97 -4.04 -17.97 34.74
N LEU A 98 -2.76 -17.94 34.38
CA LEU A 98 -1.97 -19.11 34.00
C LEU A 98 -1.25 -19.72 35.21
N VAL A 99 -0.89 -21.00 35.08
CA VAL A 99 -0.02 -21.67 36.05
C VAL A 99 1.29 -20.90 36.15
N PRO A 100 1.82 -20.62 37.36
CA PRO A 100 3.07 -19.88 37.50
C PRO A 100 4.20 -20.66 36.83
N TRP A 101 4.78 -20.02 35.81
CA TRP A 101 5.90 -20.54 35.05
C TRP A 101 7.16 -20.64 35.89
N THR A 102 8.02 -21.59 35.51
CA THR A 102 9.36 -21.73 36.05
C THR A 102 10.25 -20.56 35.59
N ALA A 103 11.36 -20.34 36.30
CA ALA A 103 12.31 -19.28 35.95
C ALA A 103 12.92 -19.45 34.55
N GLU A 104 13.00 -20.68 34.05
CA GLU A 104 13.51 -21.00 32.71
C GLU A 104 12.49 -20.60 31.63
N GLU A 105 11.22 -20.98 31.79
CA GLU A 105 10.13 -20.61 30.86
C GLU A 105 9.92 -19.08 30.79
N LEU A 106 10.15 -18.38 31.90
CA LEU A 106 10.11 -16.92 31.96
C LEU A 106 11.21 -16.25 31.14
N ALA A 107 12.42 -16.81 31.18
CA ALA A 107 13.55 -16.31 30.40
C ALA A 107 13.36 -16.59 28.91
N GLU A 108 12.78 -17.74 28.56
CA GLU A 108 12.44 -18.08 27.17
C GLU A 108 11.37 -17.16 26.58
N ASP A 109 10.33 -16.84 27.35
CA ASP A 109 9.28 -15.88 26.93
C ASP A 109 9.85 -14.48 26.71
N GLU A 110 10.68 -13.98 27.62
CA GLU A 110 11.32 -12.67 27.47
C GLU A 110 12.21 -12.61 26.22
N GLN A 111 12.98 -13.68 25.95
CA GLN A 111 13.78 -13.80 24.73
C GLN A 111 12.92 -13.84 23.47
N TYR A 112 11.82 -14.57 23.49
CA TYR A 112 10.89 -14.68 22.37
C TYR A 112 10.28 -13.31 22.00
N TRP A 113 9.79 -12.57 23.01
CA TRP A 113 9.23 -11.24 22.78
C TRP A 113 10.27 -10.22 22.33
N ALA A 114 11.50 -10.29 22.87
CA ALA A 114 12.61 -9.46 22.43
C ALA A 114 12.99 -9.74 20.96
N ALA A 115 13.03 -11.01 20.55
CA ALA A 115 13.29 -11.41 19.17
C ALA A 115 12.20 -10.90 18.21
N LEU A 116 10.92 -11.03 18.57
CA LEU A 116 9.80 -10.51 17.78
C LEU A 116 9.85 -8.98 17.65
N ALA A 117 10.20 -8.27 18.71
CA ALA A 117 10.35 -6.82 18.69
C ALA A 117 11.49 -6.38 17.75
N GLN A 118 12.60 -7.12 17.78
CA GLN A 118 13.74 -6.89 16.89
C GLN A 118 13.38 -7.17 15.44
N GLU A 119 12.73 -8.30 15.13
CA GLU A 119 12.28 -8.64 13.78
C GLU A 119 11.33 -7.58 13.21
N LYS A 120 10.36 -7.12 14.00
CA LYS A 120 9.44 -6.03 13.59
C LYS A 120 10.18 -4.74 13.29
N LYS A 121 11.24 -4.42 14.05
CA LYS A 121 12.08 -3.25 13.82
C LYS A 121 12.88 -3.38 12.53
N GLU A 122 13.52 -4.53 12.32
CA GLU A 122 14.29 -4.81 11.11
C GLU A 122 13.42 -4.80 9.84
N ARG A 123 12.18 -5.30 9.93
CA ARG A 123 11.19 -5.28 8.84
C ARG A 123 10.67 -3.89 8.51
N ARG A 124 10.65 -2.97 9.49
CA ARG A 124 10.32 -1.55 9.27
C ARG A 124 11.49 -0.78 8.65
N GLU A 125 12.72 -1.14 9.00
CA GLU A 125 13.94 -0.47 8.54
C GLU A 125 14.41 -0.96 7.16
N LYS A 126 14.08 -2.19 6.77
CA LYS A 126 14.34 -2.73 5.43
C LYS A 126 13.01 -2.86 4.67
N PRO A 127 12.54 -1.82 3.96
CA PRO A 127 11.47 -2.03 2.99
C PRO A 127 11.95 -3.09 2.00
N ASP A 128 11.09 -4.08 1.77
CA ASP A 128 11.29 -5.29 0.98
C ASP A 128 12.42 -5.20 -0.07
N LYS A 129 13.48 -6.01 0.11
CA LYS A 129 14.56 -6.20 -0.88
C LYS A 129 14.03 -6.50 -2.28
N THR A 130 12.86 -7.11 -2.38
CA THR A 130 12.13 -7.34 -3.63
C THR A 130 11.85 -6.04 -4.40
N MET A 131 11.55 -4.92 -3.75
CA MET A 131 11.38 -3.63 -4.42
C MET A 131 12.70 -3.03 -4.92
N GLN A 132 13.80 -3.22 -4.19
CA GLN A 132 15.14 -2.79 -4.62
C GLN A 132 15.64 -3.62 -5.81
N GLU A 133 15.51 -4.95 -5.76
CA GLU A 133 15.89 -5.84 -6.86
C GLU A 133 15.04 -5.58 -8.11
N LEU A 134 13.74 -5.31 -7.95
CA LEU A 134 12.89 -4.88 -9.07
C LEU A 134 13.36 -3.53 -9.63
N SER A 135 13.76 -2.57 -8.81
CA SER A 135 14.29 -1.29 -9.30
C SER A 135 15.62 -1.42 -10.06
N GLU A 136 16.48 -2.37 -9.68
CA GLU A 136 17.75 -2.64 -10.37
C GLU A 136 17.55 -3.38 -11.70
N ILE A 137 16.58 -4.31 -11.77
CA ILE A 137 16.24 -5.03 -13.00
C ILE A 137 15.60 -4.07 -14.02
N PHE A 138 14.72 -3.17 -13.58
CA PHE A 138 14.02 -2.25 -14.47
C PHE A 138 14.74 -0.91 -14.72
N GLY A 139 15.70 -0.52 -13.87
CA GLY A 139 16.51 0.70 -14.05
C GLY A 139 17.65 0.58 -15.07
N LYS A 140 18.00 -0.63 -15.51
CA LYS A 140 19.15 -0.87 -16.39
C LYS A 140 18.83 -0.86 -17.90
N ASN A 141 17.57 -0.71 -18.29
CA ASN A 141 17.13 -0.84 -19.69
C ASN A 141 16.75 0.48 -20.40
N SER A 142 17.02 1.65 -19.81
CA SER A 142 16.71 2.95 -20.45
C SER A 142 17.93 3.68 -21.01
N GLY A 143 18.98 2.96 -21.40
CA GLY A 143 20.28 3.55 -21.75
C GLY A 143 20.87 3.22 -23.13
N ASP A 144 20.18 2.46 -24.00
CA ASP A 144 20.68 2.14 -25.35
C ASP A 144 19.53 2.15 -26.37
N MET A 145 19.01 3.34 -26.68
CA MET A 145 18.36 3.59 -27.97
C MET A 145 18.71 5.00 -28.47
N ASP A 146 19.49 4.99 -29.54
CA ASP A 146 19.72 6.02 -30.55
C ASP A 146 20.38 7.36 -30.17
N GLU A 147 21.68 7.41 -30.41
CA GLU A 147 22.26 8.46 -31.26
C GLU A 147 23.32 7.84 -32.18
N SER A 148 22.97 7.59 -33.44
CA SER A 148 23.91 7.75 -34.56
C SER A 148 23.14 7.90 -35.87
N ALA A 149 23.37 9.07 -36.47
CA ALA A 149 23.04 9.47 -37.83
C ALA A 149 23.70 8.59 -38.90
#